data_AF-A0A8J8DH48-F1
#
_entry.id   AF-A0A8J8DH48-F1
#
_cell.length_a   1.000
_cell.length_b   1.000
_cell.length_c   1.000
_cell.angle_alpha   90.00
_cell.angle_beta   90.00
_cell.angle_gamma   90.00
#
_symmetry.space_group_name_H-M   'P 1'
#
loop_
_entity.id
_entity.type
_entity.pdbx_description
1 polymer ?
#
loop_
_entity_poly.entity_id
_entity_poly.type
_entity_poly.pdbx_seq_one_letter_code
_entity_poly.pdbx_strand_id
1 'polypeptide(L)'
;MKGKGLVLILVFVLLFSVVASGCLGGGNESPSGTYSESSQSGGATTSAGGTSSGGEESGTATWQTPWDAYNPVQIGGESYYITYLKYTFTIKSSEGERSYEVIKQRGYVKAHIYADDNGKKDLGEYNLFAYYGKITPLNDPDMKGSLEYLILIKERTKDSDAYFLTPFPDFGAMMSGTTAVIEASYGGNYFYWSNPASIGKYSELPYTEGDPNTLMGAIPGTAFQGWMVMVSSAVWTGLEDHDLSKPDEYSFSFMGMGYSYKVSPDGTVTFDGKSFMVSNVEWSWAIGNVRGQGKARIAPALPVPVESEGTFSQMGGESYYSKISVEDMKFSKEFGGINVGIEHTTSPGESTGTDTQTGTQTETSTQAPSGLSDNWKLGWDASKSISINGKEYLVKEVTFNVDYKLSGGEEKHFVITKGYREEELNGRSVYLLYAKVEISGESYEYRVYVEPGYLDEYTSGTLWIPSVYDLINGPDFVKVEITGPSCHYSIDEEGNIEGDMSCGMISEDFQKYNMVWSYPTGFYGGIYGDVLTYVTLTENGNGYTVEAGDPVAIGGMTFDTYKVTWNGLVQGGFAQGNGETVVAPELPFPMEVEASLTMPGMGGIYVHARLVDLKLEPAS
;
A
#
# COMPACT_ATOMS: atom_id res chain seq x y z
N MET A 1 11.92 27.82 -13.60
CA MET A 1 11.33 26.46 -13.73
C MET A 1 11.03 25.92 -12.35
N LYS A 2 9.87 26.24 -11.73
CA LYS A 2 9.53 25.84 -10.34
C LYS A 2 8.03 25.54 -10.11
N GLY A 3 7.24 25.31 -11.17
CA GLY A 3 5.79 25.12 -11.05
C GLY A 3 5.27 23.70 -11.26
N LYS A 4 6.13 22.74 -11.66
CA LYS A 4 5.67 21.42 -12.17
C LYS A 4 5.63 20.31 -11.12
N GLY A 5 6.42 20.39 -10.05
CA GLY A 5 6.39 19.39 -8.95
C GLY A 5 5.21 19.56 -7.98
N LEU A 6 4.61 20.75 -7.92
CA LEU A 6 3.54 21.05 -6.96
C LEU A 6 2.20 20.41 -7.34
N VAL A 7 1.94 20.20 -8.65
CA VAL A 7 0.70 19.57 -9.13
C VAL A 7 0.70 18.06 -8.85
N LEU A 8 1.86 17.41 -8.98
CA LEU A 8 2.01 15.98 -8.70
C LEU A 8 1.73 15.68 -7.21
N ILE A 9 2.36 16.45 -6.32
CA ILE A 9 2.13 16.35 -4.87
C ILE A 9 0.67 16.63 -4.52
N LEU A 10 0.03 17.60 -5.17
CA LEU A 10 -1.37 17.93 -4.89
C LEU A 10 -2.34 16.83 -5.32
N VAL A 11 -2.12 16.20 -6.48
CA VAL A 11 -2.96 15.08 -6.96
C VAL A 11 -2.79 13.85 -6.07
N PHE A 12 -1.57 13.52 -5.63
CA PHE A 12 -1.35 12.43 -4.70
C PHE A 12 -1.89 12.72 -3.29
N VAL A 13 -1.72 13.93 -2.75
CA VAL A 13 -2.27 14.32 -1.44
C VAL A 13 -3.82 14.31 -1.44
N LEU A 14 -4.44 14.64 -2.57
CA LEU A 14 -5.90 14.55 -2.74
C LEU A 14 -6.40 13.10 -2.90
N LEU A 15 -5.59 12.19 -3.45
CA LEU A 15 -5.90 10.75 -3.52
C LEU A 15 -5.90 10.09 -2.13
N PHE A 16 -4.97 10.46 -1.25
CA PHE A 16 -4.85 9.86 0.10
C PHE A 16 -5.85 10.41 1.13
N SER A 17 -6.38 11.63 0.94
CA SER A 17 -7.36 12.21 1.86
C SER A 17 -8.75 11.55 1.78
N VAL A 18 -8.99 10.69 0.80
CA VAL A 18 -10.24 9.94 0.64
C VAL A 18 -10.19 8.56 1.31
N VAL A 19 -9.00 7.97 1.52
CA VAL A 19 -8.87 6.70 2.25
C VAL A 19 -9.09 6.89 3.76
N ALA A 20 -8.79 8.09 4.29
CA ALA A 20 -8.94 8.39 5.72
C ALA A 20 -10.35 8.86 6.13
N SER A 21 -11.27 9.16 5.19
CA SER A 21 -12.59 9.74 5.51
C SER A 21 -13.71 8.72 5.73
N GLY A 22 -13.40 7.41 5.71
CA GLY A 22 -14.34 6.33 5.99
C GLY A 22 -14.76 6.16 7.46
N CYS A 23 -14.36 7.05 8.38
CA CYS A 23 -14.71 6.94 9.80
C CYS A 23 -15.12 8.29 10.41
N LEU A 24 -16.34 8.72 10.12
CA LEU A 24 -17.02 9.80 10.86
C LEU A 24 -18.53 9.50 10.95
N GLY A 25 -18.85 8.39 11.62
CA GLY A 25 -20.20 8.02 12.05
C GLY A 25 -20.20 7.71 13.54
N GLY A 26 -20.26 8.74 14.38
CA GLY A 26 -20.28 8.61 15.84
C GLY A 26 -21.68 8.39 16.42
N GLY A 27 -21.88 7.22 17.02
CA GLY A 27 -22.41 6.99 18.39
C GLY A 27 -23.83 7.45 18.77
N ASN A 28 -24.65 6.48 19.22
CA ASN A 28 -25.32 6.55 20.53
C ASN A 28 -25.75 5.16 21.06
N GLU A 29 -25.88 5.08 22.39
CA GLU A 29 -25.84 3.91 23.29
C GLU A 29 -27.03 2.90 23.26
N SER A 30 -26.69 1.59 23.38
CA SER A 30 -27.26 0.45 24.16
C SER A 30 -28.79 0.22 24.33
N PRO A 31 -29.29 -1.05 24.37
CA PRO A 31 -28.83 -2.04 25.35
C PRO A 31 -28.76 -3.52 24.91
N SER A 32 -27.99 -4.25 25.73
CA SER A 32 -27.90 -5.70 25.91
C SER A 32 -29.14 -6.53 25.52
N GLY A 33 -28.94 -7.47 24.59
CA GLY A 33 -29.86 -8.57 24.31
C GLY A 33 -29.09 -9.88 24.14
N THR A 34 -29.09 -10.70 25.19
CA THR A 34 -28.55 -12.06 25.22
C THR A 34 -29.25 -12.94 24.18
N TYR A 35 -28.52 -13.50 23.22
CA TYR A 35 -29.03 -14.60 22.39
C TYR A 35 -28.51 -15.93 22.94
N SER A 36 -29.46 -16.73 23.41
CA SER A 36 -29.29 -18.13 23.79
C SER A 36 -29.36 -19.02 22.56
N GLU A 37 -28.42 -19.95 22.43
CA GLU A 37 -28.55 -21.13 21.58
C GLU A 37 -29.78 -21.94 21.98
N SER A 38 -30.57 -22.37 21.00
CA SER A 38 -31.42 -23.55 21.18
C SER A 38 -31.39 -24.45 19.94
N SER A 39 -30.79 -25.60 20.23
CA SER A 39 -30.86 -26.91 19.60
C SER A 39 -32.10 -27.29 18.76
N GLN A 40 -31.76 -27.93 17.66
CA GLN A 40 -32.51 -28.77 16.74
C GLN A 40 -33.28 -29.94 17.41
N SER A 41 -34.51 -30.23 16.96
CA SER A 41 -35.12 -31.59 16.93
C SER A 41 -36.49 -31.65 16.22
N GLY A 42 -36.51 -32.27 15.03
CA GLY A 42 -37.43 -33.33 14.57
C GLY A 42 -38.96 -33.18 14.59
N GLY A 43 -39.60 -33.39 13.43
CA GLY A 43 -41.00 -33.79 13.34
C GLY A 43 -41.57 -33.77 11.91
N ALA A 44 -41.56 -34.92 11.23
CA ALA A 44 -42.10 -35.13 9.88
C ALA A 44 -43.64 -35.18 9.84
N THR A 45 -44.25 -34.65 8.76
CA THR A 45 -45.49 -35.22 8.19
C THR A 45 -45.64 -34.85 6.72
N THR A 46 -45.83 -35.88 5.89
CA THR A 46 -46.09 -35.85 4.45
C THR A 46 -47.49 -35.36 4.11
N SER A 47 -47.62 -34.54 3.05
CA SER A 47 -48.81 -34.49 2.19
C SER A 47 -48.45 -33.99 0.80
N ALA A 48 -48.83 -34.77 -0.21
CA ALA A 48 -48.59 -34.54 -1.63
C ALA A 48 -49.61 -33.54 -2.22
N GLY A 49 -49.16 -32.74 -3.18
CA GLY A 49 -50.02 -31.88 -4.01
C GLY A 49 -49.17 -31.04 -4.96
N GLY A 50 -48.98 -31.53 -6.17
CA GLY A 50 -48.21 -30.82 -7.19
C GLY A 50 -48.91 -29.53 -7.65
N THR A 51 -48.15 -28.45 -7.76
CA THR A 51 -48.41 -27.34 -8.67
C THR A 51 -47.07 -26.73 -9.08
N SER A 52 -46.89 -26.52 -10.37
CA SER A 52 -45.78 -25.80 -10.99
C SER A 52 -45.72 -24.36 -10.50
N SER A 53 -44.61 -23.94 -9.90
CA SER A 53 -44.30 -22.52 -9.67
C SER A 53 -42.80 -22.30 -9.84
N GLY A 54 -42.45 -21.29 -10.65
CA GLY A 54 -41.09 -20.79 -10.76
C GLY A 54 -40.55 -20.38 -9.40
N GLY A 55 -39.27 -20.65 -9.18
CA GLY A 55 -38.57 -20.24 -7.95
C GLY A 55 -38.56 -18.73 -7.84
N GLU A 56 -39.35 -18.21 -6.90
CA GLU A 56 -39.13 -16.89 -6.31
C GLU A 56 -37.87 -17.00 -5.43
N GLU A 57 -36.78 -16.37 -5.85
CA GLU A 57 -35.70 -16.00 -4.92
C GLU A 57 -36.24 -14.87 -4.04
N SER A 58 -36.70 -15.20 -2.82
CA SER A 58 -37.06 -14.20 -1.80
C SER A 58 -35.81 -13.72 -1.03
N GLY A 59 -34.80 -13.25 -1.76
CA GLY A 59 -33.66 -12.53 -1.19
C GLY A 59 -33.88 -11.02 -1.33
N THR A 60 -33.57 -10.25 -0.29
CA THR A 60 -33.50 -8.78 -0.39
C THR A 60 -32.44 -8.41 -1.43
N ALA A 61 -32.78 -7.58 -2.43
CA ALA A 61 -31.85 -7.18 -3.48
C ALA A 61 -31.21 -5.83 -3.12
N THR A 62 -30.27 -5.87 -2.18
CA THR A 62 -29.51 -4.72 -1.68
C THR A 62 -28.22 -4.51 -2.47
N TRP A 63 -27.81 -3.25 -2.65
CA TRP A 63 -26.58 -2.91 -3.36
C TRP A 63 -25.42 -2.72 -2.39
N GLN A 64 -25.00 -3.80 -1.73
CA GLN A 64 -24.20 -3.74 -0.49
C GLN A 64 -22.72 -3.38 -0.67
N THR A 65 -22.18 -3.51 -1.87
CA THR A 65 -20.73 -3.36 -2.12
C THR A 65 -20.47 -2.58 -3.41
N PRO A 66 -20.90 -1.31 -3.48
CA PRO A 66 -20.65 -0.48 -4.64
C PRO A 66 -19.13 -0.37 -4.88
N TRP A 67 -18.75 -0.52 -6.14
CA TRP A 67 -17.37 -0.48 -6.63
C TRP A 67 -16.43 -1.58 -6.11
N ASP A 68 -16.95 -2.60 -5.42
CA ASP A 68 -16.17 -3.76 -5.00
C ASP A 68 -15.81 -4.66 -6.19
N ALA A 69 -14.57 -4.55 -6.64
CA ALA A 69 -14.02 -5.42 -7.66
C ALA A 69 -13.37 -6.69 -7.08
N TYR A 70 -13.12 -6.73 -5.77
CA TYR A 70 -12.36 -7.79 -5.13
C TYR A 70 -13.20 -9.04 -4.87
N ASN A 71 -14.44 -8.86 -4.44
CA ASN A 71 -15.31 -10.00 -4.20
C ASN A 71 -16.05 -10.42 -5.47
N PRO A 72 -16.25 -11.73 -5.71
CA PRO A 72 -17.05 -12.20 -6.83
C PRO A 72 -18.53 -11.87 -6.62
N VAL A 73 -19.25 -11.62 -7.72
CA VAL A 73 -20.71 -11.44 -7.71
C VAL A 73 -21.42 -12.79 -7.75
N GLN A 74 -22.59 -12.86 -7.12
CA GLN A 74 -23.45 -14.05 -7.14
C GLN A 74 -24.43 -13.95 -8.31
N ILE A 75 -24.40 -14.93 -9.22
CA ILE A 75 -25.31 -14.98 -10.37
C ILE A 75 -25.87 -16.39 -10.51
N GLY A 76 -27.17 -16.56 -10.24
CA GLY A 76 -27.84 -17.86 -10.32
C GLY A 76 -27.25 -18.91 -9.37
N GLY A 77 -26.83 -18.49 -8.16
CA GLY A 77 -26.23 -19.36 -7.16
C GLY A 77 -24.75 -19.73 -7.39
N GLU A 78 -24.11 -19.15 -8.40
CA GLU A 78 -22.68 -19.35 -8.67
C GLU A 78 -21.89 -18.04 -8.52
N SER A 79 -20.64 -18.14 -8.07
CA SER A 79 -19.71 -17.01 -7.92
C SER A 79 -18.98 -16.69 -9.23
N TYR A 80 -18.95 -15.42 -9.61
CA TYR A 80 -18.24 -14.93 -10.80
C TYR A 80 -17.41 -13.67 -10.50
N TYR A 81 -16.20 -13.61 -11.03
CA TYR A 81 -15.40 -12.39 -11.12
C TYR A 81 -15.76 -11.61 -12.39
N ILE A 82 -15.86 -10.29 -12.26
CA ILE A 82 -15.92 -9.39 -13.41
C ILE A 82 -14.50 -9.26 -13.97
N THR A 83 -14.27 -9.69 -15.21
CA THR A 83 -12.92 -9.71 -15.82
C THR A 83 -12.73 -8.71 -16.95
N TYR A 84 -13.84 -8.14 -17.44
CA TYR A 84 -13.86 -7.16 -18.51
C TYR A 84 -14.97 -6.14 -18.26
N LEU A 85 -14.69 -4.87 -18.52
CA LEU A 85 -15.69 -3.82 -18.62
C LEU A 85 -15.43 -2.94 -19.84
N LYS A 86 -16.52 -2.47 -20.43
CA LYS A 86 -16.54 -1.36 -21.37
C LYS A 86 -17.60 -0.38 -20.94
N TYR A 87 -17.27 0.90 -20.79
CA TYR A 87 -18.25 1.95 -20.56
C TYR A 87 -17.89 3.25 -21.28
N THR A 88 -18.92 4.08 -21.47
CA THR A 88 -18.76 5.48 -21.86
C THR A 88 -18.77 6.35 -20.60
N PHE A 89 -17.77 7.22 -20.47
CA PHE A 89 -17.69 8.22 -19.42
C PHE A 89 -17.80 9.62 -20.05
N THR A 90 -18.70 10.45 -19.56
CA THR A 90 -18.89 11.84 -20.01
C THR A 90 -18.76 12.78 -18.82
N ILE A 91 -18.08 13.89 -19.03
CA ILE A 91 -17.98 15.00 -18.09
C ILE A 91 -18.32 16.30 -18.80
N LYS A 92 -19.01 17.19 -18.12
CA LYS A 92 -19.23 18.55 -18.57
C LYS A 92 -18.89 19.54 -17.46
N SER A 93 -18.00 20.49 -17.77
CA SER A 93 -17.60 21.59 -16.89
C SER A 93 -17.80 22.94 -17.59
N SER A 94 -17.29 24.01 -16.99
CA SER A 94 -17.22 25.35 -17.59
C SER A 94 -16.41 25.37 -18.90
N GLU A 95 -15.49 24.42 -19.09
CA GLU A 95 -14.63 24.32 -20.27
C GLU A 95 -15.30 23.60 -21.45
N GLY A 96 -16.41 22.89 -21.22
CA GLY A 96 -17.12 22.14 -22.24
C GLY A 96 -17.47 20.72 -21.81
N GLU A 97 -17.99 19.95 -22.75
CA GLU A 97 -18.31 18.53 -22.59
C GLU A 97 -17.21 17.67 -23.23
N ARG A 98 -16.75 16.66 -22.49
CA ARG A 98 -15.74 15.69 -22.90
C ARG A 98 -16.25 14.29 -22.57
N SER A 99 -15.96 13.33 -23.42
CA SER A 99 -16.44 11.95 -23.33
C SER A 99 -15.36 10.98 -23.78
N TYR A 100 -15.37 9.80 -23.18
CA TYR A 100 -14.35 8.78 -23.32
C TYR A 100 -15.00 7.40 -23.41
N GLU A 101 -14.49 6.57 -24.30
CA GLU A 101 -14.69 5.12 -24.24
C GLU A 101 -13.57 4.54 -23.38
N VAL A 102 -13.94 3.74 -22.38
CA VAL A 102 -12.96 3.10 -21.50
C VAL A 102 -13.18 1.60 -21.54
N ILE A 103 -12.09 0.87 -21.78
CA ILE A 103 -12.05 -0.59 -21.73
C ILE A 103 -11.12 -0.98 -20.58
N LYS A 104 -11.54 -1.95 -19.78
CA LYS A 104 -10.73 -2.56 -18.72
C LYS A 104 -10.76 -4.07 -18.80
N GLN A 105 -9.62 -4.70 -18.56
CA GLN A 105 -9.44 -6.16 -18.51
C GLN A 105 -8.52 -6.54 -17.35
N ARG A 106 -8.79 -7.69 -16.74
CA ARG A 106 -7.88 -8.29 -15.76
C ARG A 106 -7.80 -9.80 -15.86
N GLY A 107 -6.64 -10.34 -15.54
CA GLY A 107 -6.32 -11.77 -15.61
C GLY A 107 -4.80 -11.98 -15.65
N TYR A 108 -4.34 -13.15 -16.04
CA TYR A 108 -2.91 -13.47 -16.00
C TYR A 108 -2.20 -13.20 -17.33
N VAL A 109 -0.95 -12.76 -17.26
CA VAL A 109 -0.04 -12.62 -18.40
C VAL A 109 1.34 -13.14 -18.03
N LYS A 110 2.08 -13.64 -19.01
CA LYS A 110 3.52 -13.85 -18.91
C LYS A 110 4.25 -12.62 -19.45
N ALA A 111 5.13 -12.05 -18.64
CA ALA A 111 5.90 -10.87 -19.01
C ALA A 111 7.34 -10.94 -18.48
N HIS A 112 8.26 -10.33 -19.22
CA HIS A 112 9.63 -10.15 -18.77
C HIS A 112 9.74 -9.00 -17.76
N ILE A 113 10.55 -9.20 -16.72
CA ILE A 113 10.91 -8.16 -15.76
C ILE A 113 12.36 -7.74 -16.00
N TYR A 114 12.60 -6.43 -15.99
CA TYR A 114 13.93 -5.87 -16.20
C TYR A 114 14.47 -5.19 -14.95
N ALA A 115 15.80 -5.20 -14.81
CA ALA A 115 16.54 -4.43 -13.83
C ALA A 115 17.43 -3.39 -14.52
N ASP A 116 17.76 -2.33 -13.78
CA ASP A 116 18.82 -1.40 -14.17
C ASP A 116 20.17 -1.90 -13.63
N ASP A 117 21.04 -2.31 -14.55
CA ASP A 117 22.44 -2.65 -14.29
C ASP A 117 23.35 -1.85 -15.23
N ASN A 118 23.26 -0.52 -15.14
CA ASN A 118 23.82 0.42 -16.11
C ASN A 118 23.22 0.24 -17.52
N GLY A 119 21.94 -0.12 -17.57
CA GLY A 119 21.25 -0.56 -18.77
C GLY A 119 20.20 -1.62 -18.48
N LYS A 120 19.47 -2.02 -19.53
CA LYS A 120 18.38 -2.99 -19.44
C LYS A 120 18.92 -4.41 -19.27
N LYS A 121 18.74 -5.00 -18.08
CA LYS A 121 19.05 -6.40 -17.78
C LYS A 121 17.76 -7.21 -17.68
N ASP A 122 17.63 -8.26 -18.47
CA ASP A 122 16.49 -9.18 -18.43
C ASP A 122 16.63 -10.17 -17.26
N LEU A 123 15.62 -10.20 -16.39
CA LEU A 123 15.56 -11.11 -15.23
C LEU A 123 14.72 -12.35 -15.50
N GLY A 124 14.20 -12.51 -16.72
CA GLY A 124 13.36 -13.63 -17.14
C GLY A 124 11.87 -13.30 -17.16
N GLU A 125 11.10 -14.32 -17.55
CA GLU A 125 9.64 -14.25 -17.69
C GLU A 125 8.93 -14.72 -16.42
N TYR A 126 7.90 -14.00 -16.02
CA TYR A 126 7.10 -14.26 -14.82
C TYR A 126 5.61 -14.25 -15.18
N ASN A 127 4.83 -15.13 -14.55
CA ASN A 127 3.37 -15.11 -14.63
C ASN A 127 2.85 -14.11 -13.61
N LEU A 128 2.20 -13.05 -14.07
CA LEU A 128 1.76 -11.91 -13.25
C LEU A 128 0.28 -11.65 -13.46
N PHE A 129 -0.38 -11.09 -12.45
CA PHE A 129 -1.75 -10.62 -12.58
C PHE A 129 -1.75 -9.23 -13.21
N ALA A 130 -2.52 -9.06 -14.28
CA ALA A 130 -2.54 -7.88 -15.11
C ALA A 130 -3.83 -7.09 -14.92
N TYR A 131 -3.68 -5.77 -14.84
CA TYR A 131 -4.73 -4.77 -15.04
C TYR A 131 -4.41 -4.02 -16.31
N TYR A 132 -5.22 -4.25 -17.33
CA TYR A 132 -5.13 -3.56 -18.60
C TYR A 132 -6.27 -2.55 -18.69
N GLY A 133 -5.96 -1.35 -19.19
CA GLY A 133 -7.00 -0.41 -19.57
C GLY A 133 -6.63 0.46 -20.75
N LYS A 134 -7.68 0.92 -21.43
CA LYS A 134 -7.58 1.80 -22.59
C LYS A 134 -8.66 2.88 -22.52
N ILE A 135 -8.24 4.13 -22.52
CA ILE A 135 -9.10 5.32 -22.47
C ILE A 135 -8.96 6.02 -23.82
N THR A 136 -10.05 6.02 -24.59
CA THR A 136 -10.10 6.61 -25.93
C THR A 136 -10.99 7.85 -25.90
N PRO A 137 -10.48 9.05 -26.27
CA PRO A 137 -11.31 10.23 -26.32
C PRO A 137 -12.33 10.13 -27.46
N LEU A 138 -13.59 10.39 -27.14
CA LEU A 138 -14.68 10.46 -28.13
C LEU A 138 -14.87 11.88 -28.65
N ASN A 139 -14.73 12.89 -27.76
CA ASN A 139 -14.86 14.31 -28.11
C ASN A 139 -14.03 15.24 -27.21
N ASP A 140 -12.87 14.78 -26.73
CA ASP A 140 -11.97 15.60 -25.93
C ASP A 140 -10.86 16.23 -26.80
N PRO A 141 -10.82 17.56 -26.97
CA PRO A 141 -9.79 18.23 -27.76
C PRO A 141 -8.39 18.22 -27.13
N ASP A 142 -8.29 17.98 -25.81
CA ASP A 142 -7.02 18.01 -25.09
C ASP A 142 -6.28 16.66 -25.16
N MET A 143 -7.00 15.57 -25.43
CA MET A 143 -6.43 14.25 -25.64
C MET A 143 -6.08 14.00 -27.11
N LYS A 144 -4.79 13.76 -27.39
CA LYS A 144 -4.26 13.58 -28.75
C LYS A 144 -4.32 12.14 -29.27
N GLY A 145 -4.88 11.22 -28.50
CA GLY A 145 -5.00 9.80 -28.82
C GLY A 145 -5.48 9.00 -27.62
N SER A 146 -5.57 7.69 -27.78
CA SER A 146 -5.87 6.80 -26.65
C SER A 146 -4.70 6.75 -25.67
N LEU A 147 -5.04 6.72 -24.39
CA LEU A 147 -4.15 6.30 -23.32
C LEU A 147 -4.35 4.80 -23.11
N GLU A 148 -3.29 4.01 -23.21
CA GLU A 148 -3.31 2.57 -22.97
C GLU A 148 -2.31 2.25 -21.84
N TYR A 149 -2.70 1.42 -20.89
CA TYR A 149 -1.85 1.05 -19.76
C TYR A 149 -2.02 -0.41 -19.38
N LEU A 150 -0.94 -0.96 -18.83
CA LEU A 150 -0.82 -2.32 -18.34
C LEU A 150 -0.04 -2.27 -17.03
N ILE A 151 -0.70 -2.68 -15.94
CA ILE A 151 -0.09 -2.76 -14.61
C ILE A 151 -0.05 -4.23 -14.24
N LEU A 152 1.15 -4.74 -13.98
CA LEU A 152 1.37 -6.13 -13.59
C LEU A 152 1.75 -6.17 -12.12
N ILE A 153 1.05 -6.99 -11.37
CA ILE A 153 1.31 -7.21 -9.95
C ILE A 153 1.62 -8.68 -9.70
N LYS A 154 2.44 -8.95 -8.68
CA LYS A 154 2.75 -10.32 -8.28
C LYS A 154 1.55 -11.02 -7.68
N GLU A 155 0.80 -10.32 -6.82
CA GLU A 155 -0.31 -10.89 -6.07
C GLU A 155 -1.48 -9.92 -6.00
N ARG A 156 -2.68 -10.43 -6.27
CA ARG A 156 -3.92 -9.65 -6.26
C ARG A 156 -4.40 -9.44 -4.83
N THR A 157 -4.48 -8.17 -4.43
CA THR A 157 -5.01 -7.73 -3.13
C THR A 157 -6.28 -6.89 -3.30
N LYS A 158 -6.99 -6.63 -2.19
CA LYS A 158 -8.12 -5.71 -2.18
C LYS A 158 -7.72 -4.31 -2.69
N ASP A 159 -6.54 -3.84 -2.30
CA ASP A 159 -6.03 -2.52 -2.69
C ASP A 159 -5.72 -2.45 -4.19
N SER A 160 -5.17 -3.52 -4.75
CA SER A 160 -4.92 -3.59 -6.20
C SER A 160 -6.21 -3.54 -7.04
N ASP A 161 -7.33 -4.01 -6.48
CA ASP A 161 -8.62 -4.08 -7.15
C ASP A 161 -9.48 -2.82 -6.99
N ALA A 162 -9.12 -1.90 -6.09
CA ALA A 162 -9.96 -0.79 -5.63
C ALA A 162 -10.55 0.08 -6.76
N TYR A 163 -9.86 0.18 -7.91
CA TYR A 163 -10.26 1.04 -9.02
C TYR A 163 -10.69 0.31 -10.28
N PHE A 164 -10.67 -1.02 -10.31
CA PHE A 164 -10.94 -1.80 -11.52
C PHE A 164 -12.33 -1.53 -12.13
N LEU A 165 -13.34 -1.28 -11.31
CA LEU A 165 -14.70 -0.99 -11.81
C LEU A 165 -14.92 0.47 -12.21
N THR A 166 -13.94 1.34 -11.98
CA THR A 166 -14.07 2.79 -12.16
C THR A 166 -13.55 3.29 -13.51
N PRO A 167 -14.04 4.42 -14.05
CA PRO A 167 -13.59 5.00 -15.33
C PRO A 167 -12.14 5.47 -15.44
N PHE A 168 -11.35 5.34 -14.39
CA PHE A 168 -10.00 5.89 -14.31
C PHE A 168 -8.93 4.80 -14.30
N PRO A 169 -7.65 5.14 -14.55
CA PRO A 169 -6.56 4.18 -14.44
C PRO A 169 -6.55 3.45 -13.09
N ASP A 170 -6.07 2.20 -13.09
CA ASP A 170 -6.05 1.35 -11.89
C ASP A 170 -4.94 1.77 -10.89
N PHE A 171 -5.07 2.98 -10.33
CA PHE A 171 -4.09 3.56 -9.41
C PHE A 171 -3.82 2.70 -8.17
N GLY A 172 -4.83 1.96 -7.71
CA GLY A 172 -4.71 1.02 -6.59
C GLY A 172 -3.71 -0.09 -6.91
N ALA A 173 -3.76 -0.64 -8.13
CA ALA A 173 -2.78 -1.63 -8.59
C ALA A 173 -1.38 -1.01 -8.69
N MET A 174 -1.24 0.22 -9.21
CA MET A 174 0.05 0.91 -9.31
C MET A 174 0.74 1.09 -7.95
N MET A 175 -0.03 1.33 -6.90
CA MET A 175 0.44 1.63 -5.55
C MET A 175 0.20 0.48 -4.56
N SER A 176 0.11 -0.76 -5.02
CA SER A 176 -0.25 -1.89 -4.15
C SER A 176 0.92 -2.46 -3.33
N GLY A 177 2.14 -1.93 -3.48
CA GLY A 177 3.38 -2.52 -2.93
C GLY A 177 3.79 -3.85 -3.60
N THR A 178 2.94 -4.44 -4.43
CA THR A 178 3.18 -5.69 -5.18
C THR A 178 3.39 -5.46 -6.67
N THR A 179 3.46 -4.19 -7.09
CA THR A 179 3.57 -3.81 -8.49
C THR A 179 4.93 -4.22 -9.03
N ALA A 180 4.90 -5.07 -10.05
CA ALA A 180 6.08 -5.59 -10.72
C ALA A 180 6.40 -4.81 -12.00
N VAL A 181 5.37 -4.41 -12.75
CA VAL A 181 5.53 -3.66 -14.00
C VAL A 181 4.43 -2.61 -14.13
N ILE A 182 4.79 -1.43 -14.63
CA ILE A 182 3.87 -0.44 -15.17
C ILE A 182 4.32 -0.13 -16.59
N GLU A 183 3.46 -0.39 -17.55
CA GLU A 183 3.66 -0.06 -18.95
C GLU A 183 2.52 0.81 -19.43
N ALA A 184 2.80 1.85 -20.20
CA ALA A 184 1.75 2.67 -20.75
C ALA A 184 2.19 3.47 -21.97
N SER A 185 1.23 3.77 -22.86
CA SER A 185 1.45 4.53 -24.09
C SER A 185 0.40 5.62 -24.28
N TYR A 186 0.85 6.78 -24.75
CA TYR A 186 -0.03 7.92 -25.05
C TYR A 186 0.59 8.85 -26.09
N GLY A 187 -0.13 9.09 -27.20
CA GLY A 187 0.26 10.07 -28.21
C GLY A 187 1.64 9.83 -28.83
N GLY A 188 2.05 8.56 -28.96
CA GLY A 188 3.37 8.15 -29.46
C GLY A 188 4.49 8.17 -28.40
N ASN A 189 4.19 8.58 -27.17
CA ASN A 189 5.09 8.41 -26.04
C ASN A 189 4.83 7.07 -25.35
N TYR A 190 5.88 6.55 -24.74
CA TYR A 190 5.90 5.29 -24.05
C TYR A 190 6.54 5.46 -22.66
N PHE A 191 6.03 4.72 -21.69
CA PHE A 191 6.60 4.61 -20.36
C PHE A 191 6.62 3.14 -19.95
N TYR A 192 7.75 2.71 -19.42
CA TYR A 192 7.92 1.41 -18.79
C TYR A 192 8.66 1.58 -17.47
N TRP A 193 8.18 0.91 -16.45
CA TRP A 193 8.85 0.78 -15.18
C TRP A 193 8.70 -0.65 -14.69
N SER A 194 9.77 -1.23 -14.15
CA SER A 194 9.73 -2.54 -13.52
C SER A 194 10.43 -2.56 -12.19
N ASN A 195 9.86 -3.30 -11.25
CA ASN A 195 10.35 -3.48 -9.89
C ASN A 195 10.73 -4.94 -9.65
N PRO A 196 12.02 -5.30 -9.83
CA PRO A 196 12.54 -6.62 -9.50
C PRO A 196 12.28 -7.06 -8.04
N ALA A 197 12.23 -6.14 -7.10
CA ALA A 197 12.07 -6.48 -5.70
C ALA A 197 10.69 -7.10 -5.39
N SER A 198 9.66 -6.74 -6.17
CA SER A 198 8.33 -7.36 -6.08
C SER A 198 8.37 -8.89 -6.27
N ILE A 199 9.26 -9.39 -7.13
CA ILE A 199 9.46 -10.83 -7.40
C ILE A 199 10.59 -11.46 -6.59
N GLY A 200 11.05 -10.80 -5.52
CA GLY A 200 12.09 -11.32 -4.62
C GLY A 200 13.52 -11.14 -5.13
N LYS A 201 13.75 -10.23 -6.08
CA LYS A 201 15.09 -9.83 -6.54
C LYS A 201 15.50 -8.50 -5.92
N TYR A 202 15.68 -8.45 -4.61
CA TYR A 202 15.83 -7.20 -3.84
C TYR A 202 17.07 -6.39 -4.22
N SER A 203 18.19 -7.05 -4.51
CA SER A 203 19.45 -6.44 -4.92
C SER A 203 19.43 -5.83 -6.34
N GLU A 204 18.41 -6.17 -7.13
CA GLU A 204 18.22 -5.66 -8.48
C GLU A 204 17.38 -4.38 -8.43
N LEU A 205 17.90 -3.31 -9.03
CA LEU A 205 17.27 -1.99 -8.99
C LEU A 205 16.23 -1.83 -10.10
N PRO A 206 15.21 -0.97 -9.90
CA PRO A 206 14.14 -0.80 -10.86
C PRO A 206 14.66 -0.25 -12.20
N TYR A 207 14.18 -0.83 -13.29
CA TYR A 207 14.42 -0.31 -14.63
C TYR A 207 13.32 0.66 -15.03
N THR A 208 13.70 1.76 -15.70
CA THR A 208 12.75 2.76 -16.21
C THR A 208 13.11 3.15 -17.64
N GLU A 209 12.10 3.23 -18.50
CA GLU A 209 12.18 3.76 -19.87
C GLU A 209 11.05 4.78 -20.07
N GLY A 210 11.37 5.92 -20.70
CA GLY A 210 10.40 6.99 -20.90
C GLY A 210 10.19 7.91 -19.68
N ASP A 211 9.20 8.80 -19.77
CA ASP A 211 8.88 9.79 -18.72
C ASP A 211 7.45 9.59 -18.19
N PRO A 212 7.26 9.19 -16.91
CA PRO A 212 5.94 8.97 -16.32
C PRO A 212 5.07 10.23 -16.33
N ASN A 213 5.67 11.43 -16.33
CA ASN A 213 4.92 12.69 -16.35
C ASN A 213 4.14 12.87 -17.66
N THR A 214 4.63 12.28 -18.75
CA THR A 214 3.94 12.30 -20.03
C THR A 214 2.64 11.49 -19.98
N LEU A 215 2.60 10.47 -19.12
CA LEU A 215 1.43 9.63 -18.91
C LEU A 215 0.40 10.26 -17.98
N MET A 216 0.86 10.76 -16.82
CA MET A 216 -0.03 11.38 -15.82
C MET A 216 -0.66 12.68 -16.32
N GLY A 217 -0.03 13.35 -17.29
CA GLY A 217 -0.59 14.52 -17.98
C GLY A 217 -1.57 14.19 -19.11
N ALA A 218 -1.80 12.91 -19.44
CA ALA A 218 -2.64 12.52 -20.57
C ALA A 218 -4.14 12.71 -20.29
N ILE A 219 -4.58 12.49 -19.05
CA ILE A 219 -5.98 12.67 -18.66
C ILE A 219 -6.15 14.09 -18.11
N PRO A 220 -7.10 14.90 -18.64
CA PRO A 220 -7.36 16.22 -18.10
C PRO A 220 -7.76 16.17 -16.62
N GLY A 221 -7.23 17.11 -15.82
CA GLY A 221 -7.56 17.20 -14.40
C GLY A 221 -9.07 17.36 -14.13
N THR A 222 -9.80 17.99 -15.06
CA THR A 222 -11.26 18.10 -15.00
C THR A 222 -11.94 16.73 -15.07
N ALA A 223 -11.53 15.85 -15.99
CA ALA A 223 -12.06 14.50 -16.10
C ALA A 223 -11.87 13.72 -14.79
N PHE A 224 -10.69 13.86 -14.18
CA PHE A 224 -10.38 13.26 -12.88
C PHE A 224 -11.31 13.77 -11.78
N GLN A 225 -11.52 15.08 -11.69
CA GLN A 225 -12.44 15.67 -10.70
C GLN A 225 -13.88 15.21 -10.89
N GLY A 226 -14.39 15.20 -12.13
CA GLY A 226 -15.77 14.76 -12.38
C GLY A 226 -15.99 13.28 -12.08
N TRP A 227 -14.97 12.43 -12.29
CA TRP A 227 -15.01 11.05 -11.85
C TRP A 227 -14.98 10.91 -10.34
N MET A 228 -14.03 11.57 -9.67
CA MET A 228 -13.89 11.51 -8.21
C MET A 228 -15.21 11.84 -7.54
N VAL A 229 -15.85 12.92 -7.98
CA VAL A 229 -17.13 13.38 -7.45
C VAL A 229 -18.27 12.37 -7.68
N MET A 230 -18.29 11.68 -8.83
CA MET A 230 -19.27 10.63 -9.11
C MET A 230 -19.04 9.40 -8.22
N VAL A 231 -17.81 8.89 -8.12
CA VAL A 231 -17.50 7.66 -7.37
C VAL A 231 -17.53 7.89 -5.86
N SER A 232 -17.14 9.06 -5.37
CA SER A 232 -17.18 9.41 -3.94
C SER A 232 -18.53 9.94 -3.49
N SER A 233 -19.58 9.82 -4.32
CA SER A 233 -20.89 10.38 -3.99
C SER A 233 -21.54 9.61 -2.84
N ALA A 234 -22.01 10.33 -1.82
CA ALA A 234 -22.69 9.75 -0.67
C ALA A 234 -24.01 9.01 -1.01
N VAL A 235 -24.49 9.11 -2.25
CA VAL A 235 -25.66 8.35 -2.70
C VAL A 235 -25.39 6.85 -2.72
N TRP A 236 -24.16 6.40 -2.97
CA TRP A 236 -23.86 4.96 -3.05
C TRP A 236 -24.05 4.27 -1.70
N THR A 237 -23.46 4.83 -0.65
CA THR A 237 -23.61 4.31 0.72
C THR A 237 -25.05 4.46 1.23
N GLY A 238 -25.75 5.52 0.82
CA GLY A 238 -27.16 5.73 1.19
C GLY A 238 -28.15 4.72 0.58
N LEU A 239 -27.73 3.88 -0.37
CA LEU A 239 -28.57 2.88 -1.03
C LEU A 239 -28.24 1.44 -0.61
N GLU A 240 -27.14 1.21 0.13
CA GLU A 240 -26.63 -0.14 0.46
C GLU A 240 -27.65 -1.01 1.23
N ASP A 241 -28.48 -0.40 2.07
CA ASP A 241 -29.46 -1.11 2.92
C ASP A 241 -30.89 -1.13 2.35
N HIS A 242 -31.11 -0.59 1.15
CA HIS A 242 -32.43 -0.50 0.54
C HIS A 242 -32.70 -1.65 -0.43
N ASP A 243 -33.89 -2.26 -0.32
CA ASP A 243 -34.34 -3.31 -1.24
C ASP A 243 -34.72 -2.68 -2.59
N LEU A 244 -33.78 -2.69 -3.53
CA LEU A 244 -33.96 -2.07 -4.82
C LEU A 244 -34.94 -2.85 -5.73
N SER A 245 -35.42 -4.03 -5.32
CA SER A 245 -36.46 -4.77 -6.07
C SER A 245 -37.86 -4.19 -5.91
N LYS A 246 -38.06 -3.24 -4.99
CA LYS A 246 -39.35 -2.63 -4.69
C LYS A 246 -39.29 -1.11 -4.86
N PRO A 247 -40.40 -0.46 -5.25
CA PRO A 247 -40.50 0.98 -5.18
C PRO A 247 -40.27 1.46 -3.75
N ASP A 248 -39.42 2.46 -3.58
CA ASP A 248 -39.09 3.08 -2.29
C ASP A 248 -38.82 4.57 -2.50
N GLU A 249 -39.09 5.41 -1.50
CA GLU A 249 -38.85 6.84 -1.56
C GLU A 249 -38.54 7.37 -0.16
N TYR A 250 -37.49 8.18 -0.06
CA TYR A 250 -37.06 8.80 1.17
C TYR A 250 -36.64 10.25 0.93
N SER A 251 -36.92 11.11 1.89
CA SER A 251 -36.46 12.49 1.87
C SER A 251 -36.24 13.01 3.29
N PHE A 252 -35.09 13.61 3.51
CA PHE A 252 -34.66 14.22 4.76
C PHE A 252 -34.04 15.59 4.49
N SER A 253 -34.29 16.54 5.40
CA SER A 253 -33.62 17.85 5.40
C SER A 253 -33.55 18.41 6.82
N PHE A 254 -32.34 18.74 7.28
CA PHE A 254 -32.07 19.32 8.58
C PHE A 254 -30.79 20.17 8.57
N MET A 255 -30.87 21.40 9.10
CA MET A 255 -29.73 22.30 9.28
C MET A 255 -28.82 22.46 8.03
N GLY A 256 -29.41 22.57 6.84
CA GLY A 256 -28.65 22.74 5.60
C GLY A 256 -28.01 21.46 5.06
N MET A 257 -28.26 20.31 5.71
CA MET A 257 -28.05 18.98 5.16
C MET A 257 -29.36 18.45 4.62
N GLY A 258 -29.34 17.80 3.46
CA GLY A 258 -30.52 17.13 2.92
C GLY A 258 -30.11 15.95 2.05
N TYR A 259 -30.97 14.93 2.01
CA TYR A 259 -30.80 13.74 1.19
C TYR A 259 -32.17 13.24 0.76
N SER A 260 -32.32 12.88 -0.50
CA SER A 260 -33.53 12.25 -1.02
C SER A 260 -33.18 11.19 -2.04
N TYR A 261 -33.94 10.10 -2.08
CA TYR A 261 -33.93 9.17 -3.20
C TYR A 261 -35.33 8.70 -3.55
N LYS A 262 -35.47 8.18 -4.76
CA LYS A 262 -36.64 7.48 -5.23
C LYS A 262 -36.22 6.29 -6.10
N VAL A 263 -36.61 5.09 -5.68
CA VAL A 263 -36.38 3.84 -6.38
C VAL A 263 -37.62 3.45 -7.18
N SER A 264 -37.42 3.08 -8.43
CA SER A 264 -38.46 2.62 -9.34
C SER A 264 -37.91 1.42 -10.13
N PRO A 265 -38.18 0.18 -9.67
CA PRO A 265 -37.77 -1.04 -10.36
C PRO A 265 -38.30 -1.06 -11.79
N ASP A 266 -37.42 -1.24 -12.78
CA ASP A 266 -37.79 -1.13 -14.19
C ASP A 266 -36.87 -1.93 -15.12
N GLY A 267 -37.38 -3.09 -15.55
CA GLY A 267 -36.81 -3.87 -16.63
C GLY A 267 -35.59 -4.70 -16.25
N THR A 268 -34.83 -5.07 -17.29
CA THR A 268 -33.65 -5.92 -17.18
C THR A 268 -32.54 -5.41 -18.08
N VAL A 269 -31.29 -5.69 -17.72
CA VAL A 269 -30.12 -5.57 -18.61
C VAL A 269 -29.51 -6.93 -18.82
N THR A 270 -28.78 -7.13 -19.91
CA THR A 270 -28.06 -8.38 -20.17
C THR A 270 -26.60 -8.09 -20.48
N PHE A 271 -25.71 -8.80 -19.79
CA PHE A 271 -24.26 -8.77 -19.99
C PHE A 271 -23.75 -10.20 -20.04
N ASP A 272 -22.88 -10.52 -21.01
CA ASP A 272 -22.32 -11.88 -21.17
C ASP A 272 -23.39 -13.01 -21.22
N GLY A 273 -24.56 -12.71 -21.79
CA GLY A 273 -25.69 -13.64 -21.83
C GLY A 273 -26.41 -13.88 -20.49
N LYS A 274 -26.01 -13.18 -19.42
CA LYS A 274 -26.65 -13.19 -18.09
C LYS A 274 -27.56 -11.98 -17.94
N SER A 275 -28.78 -12.18 -17.44
CA SER A 275 -29.77 -11.12 -17.28
C SER A 275 -29.88 -10.66 -15.82
N PHE A 276 -29.97 -9.35 -15.62
CA PHE A 276 -30.04 -8.72 -14.30
C PHE A 276 -31.27 -7.82 -14.24
N MET A 277 -32.03 -7.91 -13.16
CA MET A 277 -33.05 -6.92 -12.83
C MET A 277 -32.37 -5.57 -12.61
N VAL A 278 -33.01 -4.49 -13.06
CA VAL A 278 -32.50 -3.14 -12.83
C VAL A 278 -33.59 -2.23 -12.28
N SER A 279 -33.14 -1.22 -11.54
CA SER A 279 -34.00 -0.21 -10.93
C SER A 279 -33.51 1.17 -11.28
N ASN A 280 -34.43 2.05 -11.64
CA ASN A 280 -34.14 3.47 -11.79
C ASN A 280 -34.14 4.11 -10.40
N VAL A 281 -33.09 4.84 -10.09
CA VAL A 281 -32.91 5.53 -8.81
C VAL A 281 -32.67 7.00 -9.09
N GLU A 282 -33.59 7.86 -8.68
CA GLU A 282 -33.38 9.31 -8.65
C GLU A 282 -32.83 9.70 -7.28
N TRP A 283 -31.87 10.62 -7.23
CA TRP A 283 -31.23 11.00 -5.97
C TRP A 283 -30.87 12.48 -5.92
N SER A 284 -30.86 13.03 -4.71
CA SER A 284 -30.30 14.35 -4.43
C SER A 284 -29.71 14.43 -3.04
N TRP A 285 -28.70 15.26 -2.86
CA TRP A 285 -28.11 15.58 -1.56
C TRP A 285 -27.61 17.02 -1.51
N ALA A 286 -27.55 17.57 -0.30
CA ALA A 286 -27.02 18.89 -0.03
C ALA A 286 -26.30 18.89 1.32
N ILE A 287 -25.13 19.53 1.39
CA ILE A 287 -24.39 19.82 2.62
C ILE A 287 -23.91 21.27 2.52
N GLY A 288 -24.66 22.18 3.16
CA GLY A 288 -24.42 23.61 3.04
C GLY A 288 -24.60 24.11 1.60
N ASN A 289 -23.52 24.61 1.00
CA ASN A 289 -23.52 25.11 -0.38
C ASN A 289 -23.17 24.03 -1.41
N VAL A 290 -22.68 22.87 -0.97
CA VAL A 290 -22.32 21.76 -1.85
C VAL A 290 -23.57 20.90 -2.06
N ARG A 291 -23.88 20.59 -3.32
CA ARG A 291 -25.08 19.83 -3.68
C ARG A 291 -24.81 18.85 -4.80
N GLY A 292 -25.49 17.72 -4.78
CA GLY A 292 -25.50 16.75 -5.86
C GLY A 292 -26.93 16.34 -6.18
N GLN A 293 -27.23 16.09 -7.45
CA GLN A 293 -28.49 15.49 -7.86
C GLN A 293 -28.30 14.70 -9.15
N GLY A 294 -29.06 13.62 -9.33
CA GLY A 294 -28.88 12.77 -10.48
C GLY A 294 -29.87 11.62 -10.53
N LYS A 295 -29.58 10.71 -11.44
CA LYS A 295 -30.28 9.43 -11.56
C LYS A 295 -29.30 8.32 -11.94
N ALA A 296 -29.62 7.11 -11.54
CA ALA A 296 -28.87 5.91 -11.88
C ALA A 296 -29.81 4.78 -12.28
N ARG A 297 -29.33 3.88 -13.12
CA ARG A 297 -29.92 2.59 -13.40
C ARG A 297 -29.03 1.54 -12.74
N ILE A 298 -29.51 0.92 -11.67
CA ILE A 298 -28.72 0.04 -10.81
C ILE A 298 -29.22 -1.39 -10.97
N ALA A 299 -28.29 -2.32 -11.22
CA ALA A 299 -28.53 -3.74 -11.05
C ALA A 299 -28.03 -4.14 -9.65
N PRO A 300 -28.89 -4.52 -8.69
CA PRO A 300 -28.44 -4.75 -7.31
C PRO A 300 -27.40 -5.87 -7.18
N ALA A 301 -27.44 -6.84 -8.10
CA ALA A 301 -26.48 -7.93 -8.18
C ALA A 301 -25.11 -7.53 -8.77
N LEU A 302 -24.94 -6.29 -9.23
CA LEU A 302 -23.69 -5.78 -9.78
C LEU A 302 -23.12 -4.67 -8.89
N PRO A 303 -21.80 -4.66 -8.64
CA PRO A 303 -21.14 -3.63 -7.84
C PRO A 303 -21.03 -2.28 -8.57
N VAL A 304 -21.39 -2.19 -9.85
CA VAL A 304 -21.29 -0.97 -10.65
C VAL A 304 -22.68 -0.57 -11.16
N PRO A 305 -23.05 0.73 -11.14
CA PRO A 305 -24.28 1.17 -11.78
C PRO A 305 -24.22 0.89 -13.29
N VAL A 306 -25.32 0.38 -13.85
CA VAL A 306 -25.44 0.14 -15.30
C VAL A 306 -25.36 1.47 -16.05
N GLU A 307 -26.02 2.49 -15.52
CA GLU A 307 -25.92 3.87 -15.97
C GLU A 307 -26.00 4.78 -14.74
N SER A 308 -25.26 5.88 -14.72
CA SER A 308 -25.43 6.93 -13.71
C SER A 308 -25.14 8.27 -14.33
N GLU A 309 -25.97 9.27 -14.06
CA GLU A 309 -25.67 10.67 -14.36
C GLU A 309 -26.01 11.58 -13.20
N GLY A 310 -25.21 12.62 -12.99
CA GLY A 310 -25.38 13.55 -11.89
C GLY A 310 -24.78 14.92 -12.19
N THR A 311 -25.37 15.95 -11.58
CA THR A 311 -24.82 17.29 -11.50
C THR A 311 -24.41 17.56 -10.07
N PHE A 312 -23.19 18.08 -9.92
CA PHE A 312 -22.55 18.35 -8.64
C PHE A 312 -22.12 19.81 -8.63
N SER A 313 -22.57 20.55 -7.63
CA SER A 313 -22.36 22.00 -7.53
C SER A 313 -21.49 22.34 -6.34
N GLN A 314 -20.56 23.28 -6.56
CA GLN A 314 -19.67 23.86 -5.55
C GLN A 314 -18.68 22.86 -4.91
N MET A 315 -18.44 21.70 -5.54
CA MET A 315 -17.37 20.78 -5.14
C MET A 315 -16.05 21.31 -5.70
N GLY A 316 -15.14 21.74 -4.82
CA GLY A 316 -13.89 22.39 -5.23
C GLY A 316 -14.07 23.77 -5.86
N GLY A 317 -15.22 24.43 -5.64
CA GLY A 317 -15.53 25.77 -6.17
C GLY A 317 -16.13 25.79 -7.59
N GLU A 318 -16.25 24.63 -8.24
CA GLU A 318 -16.83 24.50 -9.58
C GLU A 318 -18.08 23.59 -9.58
N SER A 319 -18.75 23.51 -10.73
CA SER A 319 -19.87 22.59 -10.93
C SER A 319 -19.57 21.66 -12.10
N TYR A 320 -19.87 20.38 -11.90
CA TYR A 320 -19.59 19.32 -12.84
C TYR A 320 -20.88 18.55 -13.13
N TYR A 321 -21.09 18.20 -14.39
CA TYR A 321 -21.97 17.09 -14.74
C TYR A 321 -21.09 15.88 -15.09
N SER A 322 -21.47 14.71 -14.62
CA SER A 322 -20.78 13.46 -14.93
C SER A 322 -21.80 12.38 -15.26
N LYS A 323 -21.46 11.53 -16.22
CA LYS A 323 -22.24 10.38 -16.65
C LYS A 323 -21.35 9.17 -16.92
N ILE A 324 -21.78 7.98 -16.49
CA ILE A 324 -21.17 6.68 -16.77
C ILE A 324 -22.26 5.76 -17.35
N SER A 325 -21.94 4.98 -18.38
CA SER A 325 -22.83 3.99 -19.00
C SER A 325 -22.06 2.72 -19.35
N VAL A 326 -22.41 1.59 -18.74
CA VAL A 326 -21.81 0.27 -19.00
C VAL A 326 -22.37 -0.30 -20.30
N GLU A 327 -21.50 -0.49 -21.29
CA GLU A 327 -21.83 -0.98 -22.62
C GLU A 327 -21.61 -2.50 -22.74
N ASP A 328 -20.60 -3.04 -22.05
CA ASP A 328 -20.32 -4.48 -22.02
C ASP A 328 -19.60 -4.86 -20.71
N MET A 329 -19.83 -6.09 -20.25
CA MET A 329 -19.25 -6.65 -19.04
C MET A 329 -19.15 -8.18 -19.20
N LYS A 330 -18.02 -8.77 -18.80
CA LYS A 330 -17.83 -10.23 -18.86
C LYS A 330 -17.56 -10.83 -17.49
N PHE A 331 -18.01 -12.06 -17.31
CA PHE A 331 -17.96 -12.78 -16.04
C PHE A 331 -17.20 -14.09 -16.21
N SER A 332 -16.33 -14.41 -15.25
CA SER A 332 -15.61 -15.69 -15.23
C SER A 332 -15.62 -16.29 -13.83
N LYS A 333 -15.66 -17.62 -13.74
CA LYS A 333 -15.54 -18.32 -12.45
C LYS A 333 -14.13 -18.25 -11.87
N GLU A 334 -13.14 -18.09 -12.73
CA GLU A 334 -11.72 -18.01 -12.40
C GLU A 334 -11.02 -17.00 -13.32
N PHE A 335 -9.87 -16.48 -12.89
CA PHE A 335 -9.07 -15.62 -13.74
C PHE A 335 -8.28 -16.47 -14.74
N GLY A 336 -8.52 -16.21 -16.03
CA GLY A 336 -7.78 -16.83 -17.13
C GLY A 336 -6.61 -15.98 -17.60
N GLY A 337 -5.84 -16.51 -18.55
CA GLY A 337 -4.87 -15.74 -19.30
C GLY A 337 -5.55 -14.69 -20.18
N ILE A 338 -5.04 -13.46 -20.19
CA ILE A 338 -5.48 -12.40 -21.11
C ILE A 338 -4.40 -12.12 -22.15
N ASN A 339 -4.80 -11.68 -23.33
CA ASN A 339 -3.86 -11.26 -24.37
C ASN A 339 -3.85 -9.74 -24.47
N VAL A 340 -2.76 -9.14 -24.01
CA VAL A 340 -2.56 -7.69 -23.97
C VAL A 340 -1.12 -7.41 -24.40
N GLY A 341 -0.88 -6.34 -25.13
CA GLY A 341 0.47 -5.98 -25.54
C GLY A 341 0.47 -4.53 -25.94
N ILE A 342 1.21 -3.71 -25.20
CA ILE A 342 1.33 -2.28 -25.48
C ILE A 342 2.55 -2.06 -26.37
N GLU A 343 3.75 -2.35 -25.86
CA GLU A 343 5.00 -2.29 -26.62
C GLU A 343 5.87 -3.53 -26.36
N HIS A 344 5.96 -3.95 -25.10
CA HIS A 344 6.60 -5.20 -24.75
C HIS A 344 5.64 -6.38 -24.97
N THR A 345 6.19 -7.44 -25.56
CA THR A 345 5.41 -8.63 -25.88
C THR A 345 5.06 -9.34 -24.57
N THR A 346 3.77 -9.43 -24.28
CA THR A 346 3.26 -10.37 -23.28
C THR A 346 2.57 -11.52 -23.99
N SER A 347 2.43 -12.64 -23.29
CA SER A 347 1.64 -13.77 -23.77
C SER A 347 0.57 -14.14 -22.73
N PRO A 348 -0.53 -14.81 -23.14
CA PRO A 348 -1.53 -15.28 -22.20
C PRO A 348 -0.88 -16.08 -21.07
N GLY A 349 -1.12 -15.62 -19.85
CA GLY A 349 -0.68 -16.32 -18.65
C GLY A 349 -1.31 -17.69 -18.55
N GLU A 350 -0.67 -18.58 -17.80
CA GLU A 350 -1.34 -19.79 -17.38
C GLU A 350 -2.42 -19.38 -16.39
N SER A 351 -3.66 -19.82 -16.64
CA SER A 351 -4.66 -19.83 -15.58
C SER A 351 -4.08 -20.73 -14.51
N THR A 352 -3.80 -20.18 -13.33
CA THR A 352 -3.46 -20.97 -12.16
C THR A 352 -4.73 -21.69 -11.70
N GLY A 353 -5.20 -22.62 -12.54
CA GLY A 353 -6.25 -23.56 -12.17
C GLY A 353 -5.74 -24.26 -10.92
N THR A 354 -6.44 -24.06 -9.80
CA THR A 354 -6.06 -24.55 -8.47
C THR A 354 -4.87 -23.89 -7.77
N ASP A 355 -4.55 -22.62 -8.05
CA ASP A 355 -4.01 -21.75 -6.99
C ASP A 355 -4.91 -20.53 -6.87
N THR A 356 -6.01 -20.71 -6.15
CA THR A 356 -6.49 -19.63 -5.31
C THR A 356 -5.33 -19.31 -4.35
N GLN A 357 -4.46 -18.37 -4.74
CA GLN A 357 -4.07 -17.34 -3.78
C GLN A 357 -5.35 -16.55 -3.46
N THR A 358 -6.30 -17.22 -2.81
CA THR A 358 -6.98 -16.59 -1.72
C THR A 358 -5.83 -16.13 -0.84
N GLY A 359 -5.93 -14.94 -0.25
CA GLY A 359 -5.49 -14.84 1.13
C GLY A 359 -6.27 -15.88 1.93
N THR A 360 -5.97 -17.15 1.74
CA THR A 360 -6.15 -18.15 2.76
C THR A 360 -5.04 -17.69 3.67
N GLN A 361 -5.41 -17.08 4.79
CA GLN A 361 -4.75 -17.48 6.02
C GLN A 361 -4.81 -19.01 6.01
N THR A 362 -3.87 -19.65 5.31
CA THR A 362 -3.40 -20.93 5.74
C THR A 362 -2.81 -20.57 7.08
N GLU A 363 -3.58 -20.77 8.15
CA GLU A 363 -3.02 -21.10 9.44
C GLU A 363 -2.18 -22.36 9.20
N THR A 364 -1.02 -22.19 8.57
CA THR A 364 0.09 -23.05 8.86
C THR A 364 0.43 -22.64 10.27
N SER A 365 -0.27 -23.24 11.23
CA SER A 365 0.26 -23.37 12.58
C SER A 365 1.54 -24.18 12.41
N THR A 366 2.62 -23.47 12.08
CA THR A 366 3.93 -23.87 12.57
C THR A 366 3.67 -24.04 14.06
N GLN A 367 3.81 -25.27 14.58
CA GLN A 367 3.63 -25.50 16.02
C GLN A 367 4.55 -24.51 16.73
N ALA A 368 3.97 -23.41 17.19
CA ALA A 368 4.70 -22.38 17.87
C ALA A 368 5.20 -23.06 19.14
N PRO A 369 6.51 -23.06 19.40
CA PRO A 369 6.99 -23.39 20.73
C PRO A 369 6.20 -22.51 21.71
N SER A 370 5.47 -23.14 22.63
CA SER A 370 4.78 -22.39 23.68
C SER A 370 5.84 -21.59 24.45
N GLY A 371 5.75 -20.25 24.42
CA GLY A 371 6.64 -19.37 25.18
C GLY A 371 7.77 -18.69 24.39
N LEU A 372 7.58 -18.37 23.11
CA LEU A 372 8.48 -17.46 22.40
C LEU A 372 8.59 -16.13 23.14
N SER A 373 9.81 -15.59 23.23
CA SER A 373 10.03 -14.26 23.79
C SER A 373 9.34 -13.20 22.94
N ASP A 374 8.81 -12.16 23.60
CA ASP A 374 8.25 -10.98 22.96
C ASP A 374 9.28 -9.83 22.90
N ASN A 375 10.56 -10.09 23.18
CA ASN A 375 11.61 -9.06 23.18
C ASN A 375 11.72 -8.37 21.82
N TRP A 376 11.50 -9.09 20.72
CA TRP A 376 11.46 -8.50 19.38
C TRP A 376 10.44 -7.35 19.26
N LYS A 377 9.33 -7.37 20.01
CA LYS A 377 8.34 -6.28 20.06
C LYS A 377 8.85 -5.05 20.81
N LEU A 378 9.91 -5.19 21.61
CA LEU A 378 10.55 -4.11 22.34
C LEU A 378 11.44 -3.25 21.46
N GLY A 379 11.43 -3.39 20.13
CA GLY A 379 12.39 -2.76 19.20
C GLY A 379 12.57 -1.25 19.26
N TRP A 380 11.85 -0.58 20.15
CA TRP A 380 11.93 0.85 20.45
C TRP A 380 12.55 1.19 21.82
N ASP A 381 12.89 0.22 22.67
CA ASP A 381 13.36 0.46 24.04
C ASP A 381 14.46 -0.55 24.46
N ALA A 382 15.65 -0.38 23.89
CA ALA A 382 16.83 -1.19 24.22
C ALA A 382 17.52 -0.76 25.53
N SER A 383 16.96 0.22 26.25
CA SER A 383 17.42 0.62 27.59
C SER A 383 17.08 -0.43 28.66
N LYS A 384 16.04 -1.23 28.40
CA LYS A 384 15.56 -2.26 29.31
C LYS A 384 16.32 -3.55 29.14
N SER A 385 16.40 -4.32 30.21
CA SER A 385 16.94 -5.67 30.13
C SER A 385 16.04 -6.55 29.26
N ILE A 386 16.68 -7.41 28.49
CA ILE A 386 16.04 -8.47 27.71
C ILE A 386 16.34 -9.82 28.36
N SER A 387 15.32 -10.68 28.40
CA SER A 387 15.48 -12.03 28.92
C SER A 387 15.96 -12.98 27.81
N ILE A 388 17.11 -13.62 28.01
CA ILE A 388 17.64 -14.65 27.12
C ILE A 388 17.89 -15.90 27.96
N ASN A 389 17.20 -17.00 27.65
CA ASN A 389 17.29 -18.26 28.40
C ASN A 389 17.09 -18.09 29.92
N GLY A 390 16.19 -17.18 30.33
CA GLY A 390 15.86 -16.90 31.74
C GLY A 390 16.89 -16.07 32.50
N LYS A 391 17.81 -15.41 31.79
CA LYS A 391 18.75 -14.43 32.36
C LYS A 391 18.55 -13.07 31.72
N GLU A 392 18.66 -12.03 32.52
CA GLU A 392 18.48 -10.65 32.08
C GLU A 392 19.80 -10.06 31.58
N TYR A 393 19.75 -9.42 30.41
CA TYR A 393 20.89 -8.77 29.77
C TYR A 393 20.53 -7.37 29.29
N LEU A 394 21.48 -6.44 29.39
CA LEU A 394 21.45 -5.16 28.69
C LEU A 394 22.25 -5.30 27.39
N VAL A 395 21.68 -4.82 26.28
CA VAL A 395 22.42 -4.67 25.02
C VAL A 395 23.25 -3.41 25.11
N LYS A 396 24.56 -3.48 24.91
CA LYS A 396 25.47 -2.34 25.11
C LYS A 396 26.09 -1.84 23.83
N GLU A 397 26.33 -2.75 22.91
CA GLU A 397 26.94 -2.46 21.62
C GLU A 397 26.47 -3.49 20.60
N VAL A 398 26.33 -3.03 19.37
CA VAL A 398 26.01 -3.84 18.20
C VAL A 398 26.92 -3.45 17.06
N THR A 399 27.18 -4.39 16.15
CA THR A 399 27.87 -4.11 14.90
C THR A 399 27.07 -4.65 13.73
N PHE A 400 26.86 -3.81 12.72
CA PHE A 400 26.23 -4.20 11.46
C PHE A 400 27.24 -4.14 10.32
N ASN A 401 27.17 -5.15 9.46
CA ASN A 401 27.66 -5.05 8.09
C ASN A 401 26.52 -4.54 7.23
N VAL A 402 26.80 -3.53 6.40
CA VAL A 402 25.80 -2.92 5.54
C VAL A 402 26.32 -2.84 4.12
N ASP A 403 25.49 -3.31 3.19
CA ASP A 403 25.60 -3.06 1.76
C ASP A 403 24.42 -2.21 1.30
N TYR A 404 24.67 -1.20 0.47
CA TYR A 404 23.60 -0.43 -0.16
C TYR A 404 23.93 -0.07 -1.60
N LYS A 405 22.90 0.07 -2.42
CA LYS A 405 23.04 0.44 -3.84
C LYS A 405 21.92 1.38 -4.25
N LEU A 406 22.26 2.45 -4.96
CA LEU A 406 21.30 3.41 -5.52
C LEU A 406 21.23 3.29 -7.05
N SER A 407 20.09 3.63 -7.65
CA SER A 407 19.97 3.65 -9.12
C SER A 407 21.03 4.54 -9.77
N GLY A 408 21.73 3.99 -10.77
CA GLY A 408 22.88 4.63 -11.43
C GLY A 408 24.15 4.73 -10.59
N GLY A 409 24.15 4.21 -9.35
CA GLY A 409 25.28 4.20 -8.44
C GLY A 409 25.96 2.84 -8.31
N GLU A 410 27.13 2.84 -7.69
CA GLU A 410 27.83 1.63 -7.30
C GLU A 410 27.29 1.10 -5.96
N GLU A 411 27.40 -0.21 -5.77
CA GLU A 411 27.21 -0.83 -4.46
C GLU A 411 28.32 -0.38 -3.50
N LYS A 412 27.94 -0.03 -2.28
CA LYS A 412 28.83 0.45 -1.22
C LYS A 412 28.67 -0.43 0.00
N HIS A 413 29.81 -0.79 0.58
CA HIS A 413 29.90 -1.58 1.80
C HIS A 413 30.45 -0.72 2.94
N PHE A 414 29.86 -0.86 4.13
CA PHE A 414 30.42 -0.30 5.35
C PHE A 414 30.08 -1.14 6.59
N VAL A 415 30.87 -0.93 7.64
CA VAL A 415 30.62 -1.49 8.96
C VAL A 415 30.22 -0.36 9.89
N ILE A 416 29.14 -0.52 10.64
CA ILE A 416 28.71 0.43 11.66
C ILE A 416 28.62 -0.25 13.02
N THR A 417 29.45 0.19 13.95
CA THR A 417 29.39 -0.23 15.35
C THR A 417 28.70 0.86 16.16
N LYS A 418 27.68 0.53 16.93
CA LYS A 418 26.91 1.49 17.72
C LYS A 418 26.80 1.00 19.15
N GLY A 419 26.84 1.92 20.10
CA GLY A 419 26.75 1.56 21.50
C GLY A 419 26.46 2.74 22.39
N TYR A 420 26.35 2.46 23.68
CA TYR A 420 26.24 3.49 24.69
C TYR A 420 26.96 3.13 25.99
N ARG A 421 27.40 4.17 26.71
CA ARG A 421 28.00 4.03 28.04
C ARG A 421 27.73 5.26 28.91
N GLU A 422 27.79 5.06 30.21
CA GLU A 422 27.77 6.15 31.18
C GLU A 422 29.09 6.93 31.11
N GLU A 423 29.01 8.25 31.17
CA GLU A 423 30.18 9.14 31.13
C GLU A 423 29.93 10.39 32.00
N GLU A 424 30.98 11.13 32.34
CA GLU A 424 30.89 12.40 33.05
C GLU A 424 31.33 13.53 32.13
N LEU A 425 30.43 14.47 31.85
CA LEU A 425 30.70 15.64 31.00
C LEU A 425 30.48 16.92 31.82
N ASN A 426 31.53 17.71 32.00
CA ASN A 426 31.48 18.97 32.77
C ASN A 426 30.92 18.81 34.20
N GLY A 427 31.18 17.68 34.87
CA GLY A 427 30.67 17.39 36.21
C GLY A 427 29.23 16.87 36.26
N ARG A 428 28.62 16.62 35.10
CA ARG A 428 27.27 16.05 34.98
C ARG A 428 27.36 14.59 34.53
N SER A 429 26.56 13.72 35.14
CA SER A 429 26.37 12.35 34.66
C SER A 429 25.56 12.38 33.37
N VAL A 430 26.13 11.89 32.29
CA VAL A 430 25.51 11.81 30.97
C VAL A 430 25.67 10.39 30.42
N TYR A 431 24.92 10.08 29.37
CA TYR A 431 25.20 8.93 28.53
C TYR A 431 25.89 9.39 27.25
N LEU A 432 26.98 8.72 26.90
CA LEU A 432 27.56 8.82 25.57
C LEU A 432 26.93 7.73 24.69
N LEU A 433 26.19 8.17 23.69
CA LEU A 433 25.75 7.39 22.55
C LEU A 433 26.81 7.53 21.45
N TYR A 434 27.25 6.43 20.84
CA TYR A 434 28.25 6.50 19.78
C TYR A 434 27.93 5.62 18.59
N ALA A 435 28.45 6.03 17.44
CA ALA A 435 28.52 5.22 16.23
C ALA A 435 29.89 5.37 15.58
N LYS A 436 30.51 4.26 15.21
CA LYS A 436 31.74 4.21 14.42
C LYS A 436 31.39 3.61 13.06
N VAL A 437 31.54 4.41 12.00
CA VAL A 437 31.29 4.01 10.62
C VAL A 437 32.62 3.82 9.90
N GLU A 438 32.89 2.60 9.45
CA GLU A 438 34.06 2.24 8.65
C GLU A 438 33.63 1.99 7.20
N ILE A 439 34.04 2.87 6.29
CA ILE A 439 33.64 2.84 4.88
C ILE A 439 34.83 3.18 3.98
N SER A 440 35.07 2.36 2.95
CA SER A 440 36.17 2.59 1.99
C SER A 440 37.56 2.81 2.62
N GLY A 441 37.81 2.22 3.80
CA GLY A 441 39.06 2.38 4.54
C GLY A 441 39.17 3.66 5.40
N GLU A 442 38.13 4.49 5.41
CA GLU A 442 37.98 5.64 6.29
C GLU A 442 37.11 5.30 7.49
N SER A 443 37.35 5.97 8.62
CA SER A 443 36.58 5.80 9.85
C SER A 443 36.04 7.13 10.31
N TYR A 444 34.74 7.16 10.58
CA TYR A 444 34.03 8.29 11.15
C TYR A 444 33.46 7.88 12.50
N GLU A 445 33.66 8.69 13.52
CA GLU A 445 33.14 8.48 14.86
C GLU A 445 32.15 9.61 15.19
N TYR A 446 30.92 9.22 15.50
CA TYR A 446 29.83 10.09 15.95
C TYR A 446 29.63 9.85 17.44
N ARG A 447 29.59 10.92 18.22
CA ARG A 447 29.41 10.89 19.67
C ARG A 447 28.34 11.89 20.05
N VAL A 448 27.33 11.44 20.77
CA VAL A 448 26.20 12.27 21.22
C VAL A 448 26.02 12.06 22.72
N TYR A 449 26.10 13.15 23.46
CA TYR A 449 25.99 13.15 24.92
C TYR A 449 24.58 13.59 25.30
N VAL A 450 23.87 12.74 26.05
CA VAL A 450 22.48 12.97 26.45
C VAL A 450 22.31 12.84 27.96
N GLU A 451 21.33 13.53 28.53
CA GLU A 451 20.99 13.34 29.94
C GLU A 451 20.31 11.98 30.17
N PRO A 452 20.42 11.39 31.38
CA PRO A 452 19.81 10.09 31.69
C PRO A 452 18.32 9.97 31.38
N GLY A 453 17.55 11.06 31.51
CA GLY A 453 16.11 11.06 31.23
C GLY A 453 15.75 10.85 29.76
N TYR A 454 16.71 10.98 28.86
CA TYR A 454 16.52 10.80 27.42
C TYR A 454 17.04 9.44 26.93
N LEU A 455 17.58 8.55 27.78
CA LEU A 455 18.14 7.28 27.30
C LEU A 455 17.08 6.37 26.66
N ASP A 456 15.88 6.30 27.25
CA ASP A 456 14.79 5.42 26.81
C ASP A 456 14.26 5.82 25.42
N GLU A 457 14.28 7.11 25.09
CA GLU A 457 13.83 7.64 23.79
C GLU A 457 14.83 7.37 22.65
N TYR A 458 16.09 7.04 22.94
CA TYR A 458 17.19 7.01 21.96
C TYR A 458 17.94 5.69 21.86
N THR A 459 17.80 4.80 22.86
CA THR A 459 18.50 3.51 22.84
C THR A 459 18.08 2.66 21.65
N SER A 460 16.83 2.79 21.18
CA SER A 460 16.39 2.17 19.93
C SER A 460 17.01 2.79 18.69
N GLY A 461 16.92 4.10 18.51
CA GLY A 461 17.57 4.78 17.38
C GLY A 461 19.09 4.54 17.33
N THR A 462 19.71 4.37 18.51
CA THR A 462 21.15 4.13 18.66
C THR A 462 21.54 2.67 18.44
N LEU A 463 20.85 1.70 19.01
CA LEU A 463 21.29 0.29 18.92
C LEU A 463 20.62 -0.48 17.79
N TRP A 464 19.42 -0.12 17.38
CA TRP A 464 18.67 -0.93 16.43
C TRP A 464 18.87 -0.49 14.98
N ILE A 465 18.91 0.82 14.74
CA ILE A 465 18.91 1.35 13.38
C ILE A 465 20.34 1.34 12.79
N PRO A 466 20.61 0.71 11.63
CA PRO A 466 21.93 0.70 10.98
C PRO A 466 22.23 2.04 10.27
N SER A 467 21.94 3.15 10.93
CA SER A 467 22.04 4.54 10.47
C SER A 467 22.61 5.40 11.59
N VAL A 468 23.26 6.50 11.23
CA VAL A 468 23.67 7.57 12.16
C VAL A 468 22.72 8.76 12.14
N TYR A 469 21.71 8.75 11.27
CA TYR A 469 20.80 9.89 11.07
C TYR A 469 20.03 10.23 12.35
N ASP A 470 19.34 9.25 12.94
CA ASP A 470 18.54 9.49 14.15
C ASP A 470 19.42 9.73 15.40
N LEU A 471 20.67 9.25 15.38
CA LEU A 471 21.65 9.57 16.42
C LEU A 471 21.97 11.06 16.46
N ILE A 472 22.18 11.70 15.30
CA ILE A 472 22.60 13.11 15.21
C ILE A 472 21.43 14.09 15.06
N ASN A 473 20.24 13.64 14.65
CA ASN A 473 19.05 14.47 14.46
C ASN A 473 17.95 14.21 15.51
N GLY A 474 18.22 13.41 16.54
CA GLY A 474 17.33 13.21 17.68
C GLY A 474 17.18 14.48 18.56
N PRO A 475 16.33 14.44 19.61
CA PRO A 475 16.05 15.59 20.50
C PRO A 475 17.27 16.17 21.26
N ASP A 476 17.01 16.97 22.31
CA ASP A 476 17.99 17.75 23.07
C ASP A 476 19.25 16.97 23.49
N PHE A 477 20.40 17.36 22.92
CA PHE A 477 21.73 16.87 23.28
C PHE A 477 22.44 17.86 24.20
N VAL A 478 23.32 17.35 25.07
CA VAL A 478 24.29 18.19 25.80
C VAL A 478 25.43 18.58 24.87
N LYS A 479 25.88 17.63 24.04
CA LYS A 479 26.96 17.82 23.07
C LYS A 479 26.87 16.80 21.94
N VAL A 480 27.24 17.20 20.73
CA VAL A 480 27.53 16.31 19.61
C VAL A 480 28.97 16.53 19.18
N GLU A 481 29.71 15.45 18.94
CA GLU A 481 31.05 15.46 18.36
C GLU A 481 31.12 14.46 17.21
N ILE A 482 31.67 14.89 16.08
CA ILE A 482 31.94 14.05 14.91
C ILE A 482 33.40 14.18 14.55
N THR A 483 34.10 13.05 14.42
CA THR A 483 35.52 13.00 14.05
C THR A 483 35.70 12.08 12.85
N GLY A 484 36.40 12.56 11.82
CA GLY A 484 36.76 11.80 10.63
C GLY A 484 38.27 11.81 10.38
N PRO A 485 38.74 11.23 9.26
CA PRO A 485 40.18 11.10 8.97
C PRO A 485 40.95 12.43 8.95
N SER A 486 40.29 13.51 8.52
CA SER A 486 40.88 14.85 8.41
C SER A 486 39.92 15.96 8.79
N CYS A 487 38.87 15.66 9.56
CA CYS A 487 37.86 16.62 9.97
C CYS A 487 37.44 16.39 11.42
N HIS A 488 36.92 17.44 12.04
CA HIS A 488 36.28 17.41 13.34
C HIS A 488 35.13 18.40 13.34
N TYR A 489 34.04 18.07 14.01
CA TYR A 489 32.89 18.93 14.26
C TYR A 489 32.42 18.73 15.69
N SER A 490 32.04 19.82 16.36
CA SER A 490 31.38 19.77 17.65
C SER A 490 30.31 20.86 17.74
N ILE A 491 29.22 20.55 18.41
CA ILE A 491 28.18 21.52 18.83
C ILE A 491 27.72 21.18 20.25
N ASP A 492 27.54 22.19 21.10
CA ASP A 492 26.98 22.03 22.46
C ASP A 492 25.53 22.51 22.56
N GLU A 493 24.91 22.28 23.72
CA GLU A 493 23.52 22.66 24.03
C GLU A 493 23.27 24.19 23.92
N GLU A 494 24.31 25.01 24.05
CA GLU A 494 24.23 26.47 23.86
C GLU A 494 24.38 26.90 22.39
N GLY A 495 24.63 25.96 21.47
CA GLY A 495 24.80 26.22 20.04
C GLY A 495 26.19 26.73 19.67
N ASN A 496 27.20 26.58 20.54
CA ASN A 496 28.58 26.89 20.20
C ASN A 496 29.11 25.80 19.27
N ILE A 497 29.55 26.22 18.08
CA ILE A 497 30.06 25.32 17.03
C ILE A 497 31.58 25.42 16.94
N GLU A 498 32.24 24.27 16.88
CA GLU A 498 33.66 24.13 16.59
C GLU A 498 33.88 23.18 15.38
N GLY A 499 34.85 23.50 14.52
CA GLY A 499 35.25 22.64 13.42
C GLY A 499 34.42 22.78 12.13
N ASP A 500 34.41 21.72 11.32
CA ASP A 500 33.81 21.66 9.99
C ASP A 500 32.44 20.99 10.04
N MET A 501 31.36 21.75 9.82
CA MET A 501 29.98 21.24 9.82
C MET A 501 29.71 20.14 8.79
N SER A 502 30.59 19.96 7.80
CA SER A 502 30.50 18.85 6.84
C SER A 502 31.17 17.57 7.33
N CYS A 503 31.82 17.57 8.50
CA CYS A 503 32.43 16.38 9.06
C CYS A 503 31.35 15.32 9.38
N GLY A 504 31.54 14.11 8.83
CA GLY A 504 30.54 13.04 8.89
C GLY A 504 29.55 13.01 7.71
N MET A 505 29.62 13.99 6.78
CA MET A 505 28.97 13.87 5.48
C MET A 505 29.85 13.02 4.55
N ILE A 506 29.76 11.70 4.70
CA ILE A 506 30.59 10.72 3.96
C ILE A 506 30.39 10.86 2.44
N SER A 507 29.13 10.90 1.98
CA SER A 507 28.74 11.19 0.60
C SER A 507 27.25 11.52 0.52
N GLU A 508 26.79 12.12 -0.57
CA GLU A 508 25.34 12.34 -0.80
C GLU A 508 24.56 11.03 -0.81
N ASP A 509 25.15 9.97 -1.38
CA ASP A 509 24.54 8.65 -1.47
C ASP A 509 24.43 7.97 -0.10
N PHE A 510 25.47 8.12 0.74
CA PHE A 510 25.39 7.70 2.14
C PHE A 510 24.29 8.45 2.89
N GLN A 511 24.11 9.76 2.66
CA GLN A 511 23.02 10.50 3.30
C GLN A 511 21.63 10.00 2.89
N LYS A 512 21.42 9.64 1.61
CA LYS A 512 20.17 9.03 1.15
C LYS A 512 19.91 7.70 1.85
N TYR A 513 20.93 6.84 1.96
CA TYR A 513 20.86 5.62 2.75
C TYR A 513 20.52 5.92 4.22
N ASN A 514 21.20 6.90 4.82
CA ASN A 514 21.05 7.24 6.23
C ASN A 514 19.61 7.66 6.57
N MET A 515 19.01 8.45 5.67
CA MET A 515 17.62 8.90 5.78
C MET A 515 16.59 7.80 5.57
N VAL A 516 16.91 6.77 4.79
CA VAL A 516 15.99 5.66 4.52
C VAL A 516 15.57 4.96 5.80
N TRP A 517 16.38 4.96 6.84
CA TRP A 517 16.05 4.30 8.10
C TRP A 517 15.30 5.17 9.12
N SER A 518 15.00 6.43 8.77
CA SER A 518 14.48 7.42 9.71
C SER A 518 12.95 7.40 9.84
N TYR A 519 12.43 7.89 10.96
CA TYR A 519 10.98 8.00 11.22
C TYR A 519 10.18 8.65 10.08
N PRO A 520 10.61 9.77 9.46
CA PRO A 520 9.90 10.37 8.33
C PRO A 520 9.66 9.43 7.15
N THR A 521 10.47 8.38 7.00
CA THR A 521 10.28 7.39 5.94
C THR A 521 9.43 6.20 6.36
N GLY A 522 9.33 5.95 7.67
CA GLY A 522 8.67 4.77 8.23
C GLY A 522 9.36 3.45 7.87
N PHE A 523 10.55 3.47 7.28
CA PHE A 523 11.24 2.26 6.83
C PHE A 523 12.23 1.78 7.88
N TYR A 524 11.81 0.72 8.57
CA TYR A 524 12.49 0.17 9.74
C TYR A 524 12.71 -1.34 9.57
N GLY A 525 13.13 -1.72 8.37
CA GLY A 525 13.13 -3.12 7.93
C GLY A 525 11.72 -3.69 7.73
N GLY A 526 10.73 -2.83 7.47
CA GLY A 526 9.35 -3.21 7.11
C GLY A 526 8.49 -3.75 8.24
N ILE A 527 9.03 -4.56 9.14
CA ILE A 527 8.28 -5.20 10.24
C ILE A 527 8.09 -4.31 11.48
N TYR A 528 8.95 -3.31 11.63
CA TYR A 528 8.92 -2.32 12.71
C TYR A 528 8.54 -0.93 12.19
N GLY A 529 7.97 -0.84 10.99
CA GLY A 529 7.72 0.44 10.33
C GLY A 529 6.35 0.53 9.68
N ASP A 530 6.14 1.59 8.91
CA ASP A 530 4.85 1.90 8.26
C ASP A 530 4.48 0.90 7.15
N VAL A 531 5.38 0.00 6.77
CA VAL A 531 5.12 -1.00 5.73
C VAL A 531 4.05 -1.99 6.18
N LEU A 532 4.13 -2.47 7.43
CA LEU A 532 3.24 -3.48 7.96
C LEU A 532 2.90 -3.21 9.42
N THR A 533 1.62 -3.39 9.75
CA THR A 533 1.23 -3.66 11.14
C THR A 533 1.43 -5.15 11.41
N TYR A 534 2.68 -5.53 11.71
CA TYR A 534 3.05 -6.92 11.98
C TYR A 534 2.76 -7.31 13.44
N VAL A 535 2.19 -8.51 13.65
CA VAL A 535 1.63 -8.89 14.96
C VAL A 535 2.28 -10.15 15.55
N THR A 536 2.70 -11.13 14.74
CA THR A 536 3.18 -12.42 15.23
C THR A 536 4.26 -13.04 14.34
N LEU A 537 5.21 -13.79 14.92
CA LEU A 537 6.22 -14.60 14.20
C LEU A 537 5.73 -16.01 13.81
N THR A 538 4.43 -16.25 13.90
CA THR A 538 3.87 -17.60 13.82
C THR A 538 2.81 -17.77 12.74
N GLU A 539 2.35 -16.66 12.14
CA GLU A 539 1.26 -16.65 11.17
C GLU A 539 1.58 -15.70 10.02
N ASN A 540 1.07 -16.04 8.84
CA ASN A 540 1.12 -15.14 7.68
C ASN A 540 0.02 -14.08 7.79
N GLY A 541 0.23 -12.95 7.13
CA GLY A 541 -0.75 -11.87 7.11
C GLY A 541 -0.79 -11.13 5.78
N ASN A 542 -1.56 -10.04 5.75
CA ASN A 542 -1.66 -9.24 4.54
C ASN A 542 -0.32 -8.52 4.28
N GLY A 543 0.29 -8.79 3.13
CA GLY A 543 1.57 -8.19 2.74
C GLY A 543 2.81 -8.82 3.38
N TYR A 544 2.67 -9.96 4.10
CA TYR A 544 3.83 -10.70 4.60
C TYR A 544 3.63 -12.21 4.76
N THR A 545 4.75 -12.91 4.70
CA THR A 545 4.85 -14.33 5.02
C THR A 545 5.97 -14.56 6.02
N VAL A 546 5.80 -15.58 6.87
CA VAL A 546 6.76 -15.96 7.90
C VAL A 546 7.15 -17.42 7.70
N GLU A 547 8.45 -17.68 7.70
CA GLU A 547 9.01 -19.04 7.73
C GLU A 547 10.14 -19.16 8.74
N ALA A 548 10.44 -20.39 9.15
CA ALA A 548 11.60 -20.65 10.01
C ALA A 548 12.88 -20.28 9.26
N GLY A 549 13.75 -19.51 9.92
CA GLY A 549 15.07 -19.16 9.42
C GLY A 549 16.14 -20.11 9.93
N ASP A 550 17.36 -19.93 9.43
CA ASP A 550 18.52 -20.66 9.93
C ASP A 550 18.98 -20.10 11.29
N PRO A 551 19.38 -20.94 12.26
CA PRO A 551 19.91 -20.46 13.52
C PRO A 551 21.17 -19.62 13.32
N VAL A 552 21.26 -18.50 14.04
CA VAL A 552 22.40 -17.57 13.95
C VAL A 552 23.18 -17.57 15.26
N ALA A 553 24.50 -17.67 15.16
CA ALA A 553 25.40 -17.57 16.31
C ALA A 553 26.02 -16.17 16.39
N ILE A 554 25.72 -15.44 17.47
CA ILE A 554 26.23 -14.07 17.71
C ILE A 554 26.41 -13.81 19.21
N GLY A 555 27.40 -13.00 19.58
CA GLY A 555 27.66 -12.67 21.00
C GLY A 555 27.96 -13.88 21.89
N GLY A 556 28.41 -14.99 21.30
CA GLY A 556 28.64 -16.27 21.99
C GLY A 556 27.36 -17.06 22.32
N MET A 557 26.21 -16.68 21.77
CA MET A 557 24.93 -17.38 21.88
C MET A 557 24.43 -17.84 20.51
N THR A 558 23.47 -18.77 20.48
CA THR A 558 22.79 -19.20 19.26
C THR A 558 21.31 -18.89 19.42
N PHE A 559 20.73 -18.29 18.39
CA PHE A 559 19.34 -17.86 18.34
C PHE A 559 18.64 -18.58 17.20
N ASP A 560 17.45 -19.11 17.48
CA ASP A 560 16.54 -19.54 16.44
C ASP A 560 15.95 -18.31 15.76
N THR A 561 15.84 -18.33 14.44
CA THR A 561 15.39 -17.16 13.68
C THR A 561 14.12 -17.45 12.89
N TYR A 562 13.43 -16.37 12.54
CA TYR A 562 12.26 -16.35 11.68
C TYR A 562 12.53 -15.37 10.56
N LYS A 563 12.18 -15.79 9.35
CA LYS A 563 12.36 -15.00 8.15
C LYS A 563 11.01 -14.47 7.72
N VAL A 564 10.89 -13.15 7.69
CA VAL A 564 9.67 -12.44 7.33
C VAL A 564 9.86 -11.79 5.97
N THR A 565 9.23 -12.34 4.94
CA THR A 565 9.18 -11.70 3.62
C THR A 565 7.99 -10.75 3.57
N TRP A 566 8.19 -9.52 3.16
CA TRP A 566 7.18 -8.48 3.22
C TRP A 566 7.15 -7.58 1.97
N ASN A 567 5.98 -6.99 1.73
CA ASN A 567 5.75 -5.97 0.71
C ASN A 567 4.72 -4.95 1.19
N GLY A 568 4.91 -3.69 0.82
CA GLY A 568 3.94 -2.65 1.15
C GLY A 568 4.39 -1.28 0.65
N LEU A 569 3.81 -0.24 1.24
CA LEU A 569 4.15 1.15 0.95
C LEU A 569 4.93 1.79 2.10
N VAL A 570 5.82 2.72 1.77
CA VAL A 570 6.54 3.57 2.74
C VAL A 570 6.39 5.05 2.38
N GLN A 571 6.90 5.93 3.25
CA GLN A 571 6.91 7.39 3.04
C GLN A 571 5.51 7.95 2.79
N GLY A 572 4.52 7.58 3.61
CA GLY A 572 3.14 8.08 3.42
C GLY A 572 2.46 7.62 2.12
N GLY A 573 2.90 6.49 1.56
CA GLY A 573 2.27 5.86 0.41
C GLY A 573 2.96 6.10 -0.94
N PHE A 574 4.11 6.77 -0.97
CA PHE A 574 4.76 7.17 -2.24
C PHE A 574 5.69 6.11 -2.81
N ALA A 575 6.35 5.32 -1.96
CA ALA A 575 7.33 4.32 -2.37
C ALA A 575 6.87 2.92 -2.03
N GLN A 576 7.23 1.97 -2.89
CA GLN A 576 7.03 0.53 -2.66
C GLN A 576 8.24 -0.01 -1.92
N GLY A 577 8.00 -0.59 -0.76
CA GLY A 577 8.99 -1.36 -0.02
C GLY A 577 8.76 -2.84 -0.24
N ASN A 578 9.80 -3.56 -0.65
CA ASN A 578 9.81 -5.01 -0.75
C ASN A 578 11.07 -5.55 -0.08
N GLY A 579 10.95 -6.55 0.77
CA GLY A 579 12.13 -7.07 1.45
C GLY A 579 11.89 -8.32 2.24
N GLU A 580 12.93 -8.68 2.96
CA GLU A 580 13.02 -9.77 3.88
C GLU A 580 13.65 -9.27 5.18
N THR A 581 13.18 -9.78 6.30
CA THR A 581 13.74 -9.46 7.61
C THR A 581 13.84 -10.71 8.46
N VAL A 582 15.05 -10.98 8.93
CA VAL A 582 15.35 -12.09 9.83
C VAL A 582 15.29 -11.57 11.26
N VAL A 583 14.52 -12.24 12.09
CA VAL A 583 14.28 -11.86 13.49
C VAL A 583 14.61 -13.04 14.39
N ALA A 584 15.30 -12.75 15.50
CA ALA A 584 15.40 -13.66 16.63
C ALA A 584 14.39 -13.20 17.70
N PRO A 585 13.44 -14.04 18.17
CA PRO A 585 12.43 -13.63 19.15
C PRO A 585 13.01 -13.05 20.44
N GLU A 586 14.19 -13.53 20.83
CA GLU A 586 14.90 -13.12 22.05
C GLU A 586 15.59 -11.75 21.92
N LEU A 587 15.78 -11.24 20.70
CA LEU A 587 16.49 -9.99 20.45
C LEU A 587 15.50 -8.88 20.05
N PRO A 588 15.72 -7.64 20.51
CA PRO A 588 14.82 -6.53 20.22
C PRO A 588 15.03 -5.90 18.83
N PHE A 589 15.90 -6.45 17.98
CA PHE A 589 16.20 -5.90 16.66
C PHE A 589 16.32 -7.00 15.60
N PRO A 590 16.14 -6.66 14.30
CA PRO A 590 16.45 -7.56 13.22
C PRO A 590 17.88 -8.07 13.29
N MET A 591 18.04 -9.35 12.98
CA MET A 591 19.33 -9.97 12.70
C MET A 591 19.81 -9.60 11.30
N GLU A 592 18.88 -9.49 10.36
CA GLU A 592 19.18 -9.16 8.97
C GLU A 592 17.98 -8.47 8.33
N VAL A 593 18.24 -7.46 7.50
CA VAL A 593 17.23 -6.81 6.65
C VAL A 593 17.81 -6.77 5.25
N GLU A 594 17.13 -7.37 4.28
CA GLU A 594 17.45 -7.25 2.87
C GLU A 594 16.23 -6.68 2.15
N ALA A 595 16.35 -5.49 1.56
CA ALA A 595 15.19 -4.77 1.07
C ALA A 595 15.50 -3.82 -0.07
N SER A 596 14.45 -3.51 -0.84
CA SER A 596 14.45 -2.49 -1.87
C SER A 596 13.30 -1.52 -1.63
N LEU A 597 13.59 -0.24 -1.84
CA LEU A 597 12.61 0.83 -1.84
C LEU A 597 12.61 1.47 -3.22
N THR A 598 11.47 1.44 -3.88
CA THR A 598 11.35 1.88 -5.27
C THR A 598 10.14 2.78 -5.46
N MET A 599 10.24 3.69 -6.41
CA MET A 599 9.13 4.57 -6.80
C MET A 599 8.99 4.56 -8.31
N PRO A 600 7.77 4.42 -8.87
CA PRO A 600 7.55 4.53 -10.29
C PRO A 600 8.14 5.81 -10.87
N GLY A 601 9.08 5.67 -11.81
CA GLY A 601 9.73 6.80 -12.48
C GLY A 601 10.74 7.57 -11.63
N MET A 602 11.10 7.08 -10.46
CA MET A 602 12.26 7.52 -9.70
C MET A 602 13.23 6.35 -9.48
N GLY A 603 14.45 6.68 -9.06
CA GLY A 603 15.44 5.66 -8.70
C GLY A 603 14.97 4.81 -7.52
N GLY A 604 15.58 3.63 -7.37
CA GLY A 604 15.45 2.79 -6.20
C GLY A 604 16.68 2.85 -5.31
N ILE A 605 16.51 2.34 -4.10
CA ILE A 605 17.60 2.01 -3.19
C ILE A 605 17.45 0.57 -2.74
N TYR A 606 18.54 -0.18 -2.82
CA TYR A 606 18.72 -1.46 -2.17
C TYR A 606 19.49 -1.26 -0.88
N VAL A 607 19.07 -1.95 0.17
CA VAL A 607 19.78 -2.02 1.45
C VAL A 607 19.84 -3.47 1.92
N HIS A 608 21.00 -3.84 2.44
CA HIS A 608 21.23 -5.10 3.11
C HIS A 608 22.02 -4.82 4.38
N ALA A 609 21.39 -5.00 5.54
CA ALA A 609 22.02 -4.78 6.83
C ALA A 609 21.97 -6.09 7.64
N ARG A 610 23.13 -6.59 8.06
CA ARG A 610 23.26 -7.80 8.87
C ARG A 610 23.94 -7.47 10.19
N LEU A 611 23.33 -7.87 11.29
CA LEU A 611 23.96 -7.85 12.61
C LEU A 611 25.05 -8.92 12.68
N VAL A 612 26.28 -8.49 12.94
CA VAL A 612 27.47 -9.37 12.95
C VAL A 612 28.17 -9.46 14.29
N ASP A 613 27.95 -8.49 15.19
CA ASP A 613 28.39 -8.59 16.58
C ASP A 613 27.37 -7.98 17.55
N LEU A 614 27.36 -8.52 18.77
CA LEU A 614 26.46 -8.13 19.85
C LEU A 614 27.16 -8.25 21.20
N LYS A 615 27.22 -7.14 21.93
CA LYS A 615 27.73 -7.11 23.31
C LYS A 615 26.58 -7.04 24.32
N LEU A 616 26.48 -8.09 25.13
CA LEU A 616 25.52 -8.22 26.22
C LEU A 616 26.22 -8.06 27.57
N GLU A 617 25.64 -7.28 28.47
CA GLU A 617 26.05 -7.17 29.87
C GLU A 617 24.94 -7.72 30.77
N PRO A 618 25.23 -8.58 31.77
CA PRO A 618 24.20 -9.05 32.70
C PRO A 618 23.54 -7.87 33.42
N ALA A 619 22.21 -7.83 33.43
CA ALA A 619 21.48 -6.85 34.23
C ALA A 619 21.65 -7.22 35.72
N SER A 620 22.11 -6.26 36.52
CA SER A 620 22.45 -6.43 37.94
C SER A 620 21.24 -6.34 38.86
#